data_AF-A0A355AZ64-F1
#
_entry.id   AF-A0A355AZ64-F1
#
_cell.length_a   1.000
_cell.length_b   1.000
_cell.length_c   1.000
_cell.angle_alpha   90.00
_cell.angle_beta   90.00
_cell.angle_gamma   90.00
#
_symmetry.space_group_name_H-M   'P 1'
#
loop_
_entity.id
_entity.type
_entity.pdbx_description
1 polymer ?
#
loop_
_entity_poly.entity_id
_entity_poly.type
_entity_poly.pdbx_seq_one_letter_code
_entity_poly.pdbx_strand_id
1 'polypeptide(L)' 'MQICIVGCGYVGLVTSAVFSDMGNNVICVDSNEKRIESLDSGKCPIFEPGLPELL' A
#
# COMPACT_ATOMS: atom_id res chain seq x y z
N MET A 1 2.17 -12.07 10.35
CA MET A 1 3.51 -12.44 9.81
C MET A 1 4.26 -11.17 9.40
N GLN A 2 5.55 -11.27 9.02
CA GLN A 2 6.32 -10.16 8.43
C GLN A 2 6.30 -10.32 6.90
N ILE A 3 5.73 -9.37 6.17
CA ILE A 3 5.55 -9.45 4.71
C ILE A 3 6.16 -8.22 4.05
N CYS A 4 7.01 -8.43 3.04
CA CYS A 4 7.53 -7.38 2.19
C CYS A 4 6.97 -7.53 0.78
N ILE A 5 6.34 -6.48 0.25
CA ILE A 5 5.80 -6.43 -1.11
C ILE A 5 6.57 -5.38 -1.90
N VAL A 6 7.16 -5.81 -3.02
CA VAL A 6 7.92 -4.93 -3.92
C VAL A 6 7.00 -4.49 -5.06
N GLY A 7 6.65 -3.21 -5.05
CA GLY A 7 5.75 -2.52 -5.98
C GLY A 7 4.46 -2.10 -5.28
N CYS A 8 4.25 -0.79 -5.15
CA CYS A 8 3.02 -0.19 -4.61
C CYS A 8 2.08 0.30 -5.72
N GLY A 9 2.10 -0.37 -6.87
CA GLY A 9 1.09 -0.21 -7.91
C GLY A 9 -0.25 -0.83 -7.52
N TYR A 10 -1.17 -0.95 -8.48
CA TYR A 10 -2.53 -1.44 -8.23
C TYR A 10 -2.57 -2.78 -7.46
N VAL A 11 -1.87 -3.80 -7.96
CA VAL A 11 -1.88 -5.13 -7.33
C VAL A 11 -1.18 -5.12 -5.97
N GLY A 12 0.03 -4.59 -5.91
CA GLY A 12 0.85 -4.68 -4.71
C GLY A 12 0.34 -3.82 -3.56
N LEU A 13 -0.19 -2.62 -3.83
CA LEU A 13 -0.76 -1.75 -2.79
C LEU A 13 -2.05 -2.34 -2.21
N VAL A 14 -2.99 -2.77 -3.06
CA VAL A 14 -4.24 -3.41 -2.60
C VAL A 14 -3.93 -4.67 -1.79
N THR A 15 -3.02 -5.51 -2.29
CA THR A 15 -2.60 -6.73 -1.60
C THR A 15 -1.94 -6.42 -0.25
N SER A 16 -1.13 -5.36 -0.19
CA SER A 16 -0.49 -4.90 1.05
C SER A 16 -1.52 -4.45 2.08
N ALA A 17 -2.50 -3.65 1.65
CA ALA A 17 -3.58 -3.16 2.51
C ALA A 17 -4.40 -4.32 3.09
N VAL A 18 -4.81 -5.29 2.26
CA VAL A 18 -5.57 -6.45 2.73
C VAL A 18 -4.76 -7.32 3.69
N PHE A 19 -3.48 -7.61 3.40
CA PHE A 19 -2.66 -8.37 4.35
C PHE A 19 -2.47 -7.65 5.68
N SER A 20 -2.34 -6.32 5.65
CA SER A 20 -2.24 -5.48 6.84
C SER A 20 -3.53 -5.53 7.66
N ASP A 21 -4.69 -5.38 7.01
CA ASP A 21 -6.01 -5.48 7.63
C ASP A 21 -6.25 -6.87 8.28
N MET A 22 -5.71 -7.94 7.67
CA MET A 22 -5.73 -9.29 8.23
C MET A 22 -4.72 -9.50 9.40
N GLY A 23 -4.06 -8.45 9.90
CA GLY A 23 -3.20 -8.48 11.07
C GLY A 23 -1.73 -8.85 10.79
N ASN A 24 -1.27 -8.73 9.54
CA ASN A 24 0.16 -8.90 9.22
C ASN A 24 0.91 -7.57 9.34
N ASN A 25 2.19 -7.63 9.70
CA ASN A 25 3.07 -6.48 9.57
C ASN A 25 3.58 -6.44 8.13
N VAL A 26 3.17 -5.44 7.37
CA VAL A 26 3.43 -5.34 5.92
C VAL A 26 4.29 -4.11 5.64
N ILE A 27 5.32 -4.29 4.83
CA ILE A 27 6.10 -3.20 4.24
C ILE A 27 5.91 -3.26 2.73
N CYS A 28 5.32 -2.21 2.15
CA CYS A 28 5.26 -2.02 0.69
C CYS A 28 6.39 -1.07 0.28
N VAL A 29 7.23 -1.49 -0.67
CA VAL A 29 8.31 -0.66 -1.21
C VAL A 29 8.11 -0.40 -2.70
N ASP A 30 8.48 0.77 -3.18
CA ASP A 30 8.38 1.15 -4.59
C ASP A 30 9.57 2.03 -4.98
N SER A 31 9.98 2.00 -6.24
CA SER A 31 11.05 2.86 -6.75
C SER A 31 10.55 4.25 -7.14
N ASN A 32 9.24 4.46 -7.22
CA ASN A 32 8.64 5.76 -7.52
C ASN A 32 8.47 6.60 -6.25
N GLU A 33 9.41 7.51 -6.01
CA GLU A 33 9.43 8.40 -4.84
C GLU A 33 8.11 9.18 -4.67
N LYS A 34 7.54 9.72 -5.75
CA LYS A 34 6.27 10.48 -5.68
C LYS A 34 5.10 9.63 -5.16
N ARG A 35 5.12 8.33 -5.48
CA ARG A 35 4.09 7.39 -5.01
C ARG A 35 4.26 7.14 -3.51
N ILE A 36 5.49 6.95 -3.06
CA ILE A 36 5.81 6.77 -1.64
C ILE A 36 5.45 8.03 -0.85
N GLU A 37 5.84 9.22 -1.30
CA GLU A 37 5.46 10.50 -0.66
C GLU A 37 3.94 10.70 -0.56
N SER A 38 3.20 10.26 -1.58
CA SER A 38 1.73 10.30 -1.54
C SER A 38 1.19 9.36 -0.46
N LEU A 39 1.68 8.12 -0.41
CA LEU A 39 1.28 7.13 0.59
C LEU A 39 1.64 7.57 2.01
N ASP A 40 2.85 8.07 2.23
CA ASP A 40 3.33 8.58 3.52
C ASP A 40 2.53 9.81 4.01
N SER A 41 1.88 10.53 3.09
CA SER A 41 0.97 11.63 3.41
C SER A 41 -0.51 11.21 3.52
N GLY A 42 -0.79 9.90 3.54
CA GLY A 42 -2.15 9.34 3.62
C GLY A 42 -2.97 9.53 2.34
N LYS A 43 -2.32 9.83 1.21
CA LYS A 43 -2.98 10.03 -0.09
C LYS A 43 -2.84 8.77 -0.94
N CYS A 44 -3.98 8.18 -1.32
CA CYS A 44 -3.98 7.05 -2.22
C CYS A 44 -3.52 7.47 -3.64
N PRO A 45 -2.44 6.88 -4.18
CA PRO A 45 -1.90 7.25 -5.50
C PRO A 45 -2.67 6.60 -6.67
N ILE A 46 -3.65 5.74 -6.38
CA ILE A 46 -4.49 5.05 -7.36
C ILE A 46 -5.97 5.19 -6.98
N PHE A 47 -6.87 5.00 -7.93
CA PHE A 47 -8.29 4.92 -7.65
C PHE A 47 -8.69 3.45 -7.47
N GLU A 48 -9.09 3.09 -6.25
CA GLU A 48 -9.72 1.80 -5.94
C GLU A 48 -10.78 2.04 -4.86
N PRO A 49 -12.06 1.69 -5.09
CA PRO A 49 -13.10 1.84 -4.09
C PRO A 49 -12.75 1.11 -2.78
N GLY A 50 -12.82 1.83 -1.64
CA GLY A 50 -12.54 1.25 -0.32
C GLY A 50 -11.06 1.24 0.09
N LEU A 51 -10.12 1.48 -0.83
CA LEU A 51 -8.69 1.52 -0.51
C LEU A 51 -8.29 2.76 0.31
N PRO A 52 -8.76 3.99 0.02
CA PRO A 52 -8.43 5.17 0.83
C PRO A 52 -8.80 5.04 2.31
N GLU A 53 -9.82 4.24 2.64
CA GLU A 53 -10.26 3.99 4.00
C GLU A 53 -9.36 2.99 4.75
N LEU A 54 -8.52 2.23 4.03
CA LEU A 54 -7.57 1.26 4.58
C LEU A 54 -6.14 1.83 4.73
N LEU A 55 -5.86 3.02 4.18
CA LEU A 55 -4.53 3.65 4.16
C LEU A 55 -4.30 4.59 5.36
#